data_AF-A0A5B7IPT1-F1
#
_entry.id   AF-A0A5B7IPT1-F1
#
_cell.length_a   1.000
_cell.length_b   1.000
_cell.length_c   1.000
_cell.angle_alpha   90.00
_cell.angle_beta   90.00
_cell.angle_gamma   90.00
#
_symmetry.space_group_name_H-M   'P 1'
#
loop_
_entity.id
_entity.type
_entity.pdbx_description
1 polymer ?
#
loop_
_entity_poly.entity_id
_entity_poly.type
_entity_poly.pdbx_seq_one_letter_code
_entity_poly.pdbx_strand_id
1 'polypeptide(L)'
;MCGEGAYAKVFRAITVDALNVTVMPYDEEEDDEQQVILKVQKPAFPWEFYICHELRQRLKASKCSQRILNSVMKCDRGYFFSNGSALVNKYHAFGTLLDVVNR
;
A
#
# COMPACT_ATOMS: atom_id res chain seq x y z
N MET A 1 -13.68 2.79 4.03
CA MET A 1 -12.74 2.25 5.04
C MET A 1 -12.60 0.76 4.77
N CYS A 2 -11.39 0.21 4.73
CA CYS A 2 -11.12 -1.17 4.31
C CYS A 2 -10.68 -2.08 5.45
N GLY A 3 -10.21 -1.50 6.55
CA GLY A 3 -9.84 -2.26 7.75
C GLY A 3 -9.46 -1.34 8.89
N GLU A 4 -9.60 -1.86 10.11
CA GLU A 4 -9.19 -1.20 11.34
C GLU A 4 -8.44 -2.22 12.19
N GLY A 5 -7.26 -1.82 12.67
CA GLY A 5 -6.51 -2.55 13.67
C GLY A 5 -6.22 -1.66 14.87
N ALA A 6 -5.66 -2.24 15.92
CA ALA A 6 -5.41 -1.52 17.17
C ALA A 6 -4.55 -0.24 17.00
N TYR A 7 -3.64 -0.24 16.02
CA TYR A 7 -2.67 0.84 15.81
C TYR A 7 -2.86 1.61 14.50
N ALA A 8 -3.80 1.19 13.64
CA ALA A 8 -3.92 1.75 12.30
C ALA A 8 -5.32 1.62 11.70
N LYS A 9 -5.68 2.58 10.85
CA LYS A 9 -6.85 2.54 9.99
C LYS A 9 -6.43 2.45 8.54
N VAL A 10 -7.09 1.61 7.76
CA VAL A 10 -6.75 1.33 6.37
C VAL A 10 -7.87 1.82 5.46
N PHE A 11 -7.52 2.61 4.47
CA PHE A 11 -8.44 3.22 3.52
C PHE A 11 -8.00 2.88 2.09
N ARG A 12 -8.97 2.59 1.23
CA ARG A 12 -8.78 2.65 -0.22
C ARG A 12 -8.88 4.11 -0.66
N ALA A 13 -7.94 4.54 -1.49
CA ALA A 13 -7.86 5.87 -2.05
C ALA A 13 -7.47 5.79 -3.52
N ILE A 14 -7.63 6.89 -4.25
CA ILE A 14 -7.25 7.03 -5.66
C ILE A 14 -6.23 8.15 -5.75
N THR A 15 -5.13 7.95 -6.48
CA THR A 15 -4.18 9.02 -6.77
C THR A 15 -4.70 9.87 -7.91
N VAL A 16 -5.03 11.13 -7.61
CA VAL A 16 -5.39 12.12 -8.64
C VAL A 16 -4.09 12.78 -9.08
N ASP A 17 -3.52 12.33 -10.20
CA ASP A 17 -2.34 12.97 -10.76
C ASP A 17 -2.75 14.27 -11.45
N ALA A 18 -2.32 15.41 -10.91
CA ALA A 18 -2.66 16.73 -11.45
C ALA A 18 -1.96 17.03 -12.79
N LEU A 19 -0.98 16.21 -13.20
CA LEU A 19 -0.24 16.37 -14.46
C LEU A 19 -0.66 15.38 -15.56
N ASN A 20 -1.43 14.33 -15.25
CA ASN A 20 -2.03 13.44 -16.24
C ASN A 20 -3.44 13.91 -16.63
N VAL A 21 -3.52 15.10 -17.21
CA VAL A 21 -4.71 15.62 -17.94
C VAL A 21 -4.83 14.89 -19.29
N THR A 22 -4.93 13.57 -19.26
CA THR A 22 -5.29 12.75 -20.43
C THR A 22 -6.33 11.69 -20.12
N VAL A 23 -6.81 11.58 -18.88
CA VAL A 23 -8.03 10.80 -18.62
C VAL A 23 -9.21 11.68 -18.99
N MET A 24 -9.60 11.62 -20.26
CA MET A 24 -10.93 12.06 -20.68
C MET A 24 -11.97 11.26 -19.87
N PRO A 25 -13.07 11.87 -19.40
CA PRO A 25 -14.04 11.22 -18.50
C PRO A 25 -14.86 10.09 -19.16
N TYR A 26 -14.42 9.57 -20.31
CA TYR A 26 -15.12 8.59 -21.14
C TYR A 26 -14.36 7.27 -21.35
N ASP A 27 -13.14 7.13 -20.83
CA ASP A 27 -12.42 5.85 -20.91
C ASP A 27 -12.60 5.07 -19.59
N GLU A 28 -13.52 4.10 -19.63
CA GLU A 28 -13.88 3.17 -18.54
C GLU A 28 -12.80 2.10 -18.27
N GLU A 29 -11.54 2.38 -18.54
CA GLU A 29 -10.45 1.49 -18.11
C GLU A 29 -10.02 1.98 -16.73
N GLU A 30 -10.63 1.38 -15.70
CA GLU A 30 -10.19 1.49 -14.30
C GLU A 30 -8.75 0.98 -14.22
N ASP A 31 -7.79 1.86 -14.49
CA ASP A 31 -6.38 1.54 -14.34
C ASP A 31 -6.15 1.27 -12.84
N ASP A 32 -5.99 0.00 -12.47
CA ASP A 32 -5.63 -0.48 -11.14
C ASP A 32 -4.41 0.25 -10.55
N GLU A 33 -3.61 0.91 -11.42
CA GLU A 33 -2.48 1.75 -11.04
C GLU A 33 -2.86 3.02 -10.28
N GLN A 34 -4.10 3.49 -10.41
CA GLN A 34 -4.58 4.67 -9.68
C GLN A 34 -5.10 4.31 -8.27
N GLN A 35 -5.45 3.05 -8.02
CA GLN A 35 -5.98 2.62 -6.73
C GLN A 35 -4.85 2.28 -5.74
N VAL A 36 -4.89 2.97 -4.59
CA VAL A 36 -3.90 2.81 -3.53
C VAL A 36 -4.57 2.51 -2.19
N ILE A 37 -3.81 1.89 -1.30
CA ILE A 37 -4.14 1.74 0.10
C ILE A 37 -3.36 2.76 0.91
N LEU A 38 -4.10 3.53 1.72
CA LEU A 38 -3.59 4.45 2.71
C LEU A 38 -3.74 3.83 4.10
N LYS A 39 -2.62 3.50 4.75
CA LYS A 39 -2.58 3.05 6.14
C LYS A 39 -2.19 4.21 7.05
N VAL A 40 -3.14 4.69 7.86
CA VAL A 40 -2.96 5.82 8.77
C VAL A 40 -2.74 5.30 10.19
N GLN A 41 -1.69 5.80 10.86
CA GLN A 41 -1.23 5.37 12.17
C GLN A 41 -1.09 6.56 13.12
N LYS A 42 -1.42 6.36 14.39
CA LYS A 42 -1.24 7.34 15.47
C LYS A 42 -0.76 6.61 16.72
N PRO A 43 0.39 6.97 17.33
CA PRO A 43 1.36 7.99 16.87
C PRO A 43 2.09 7.57 15.57
N ALA A 44 3.00 8.42 15.09
CA ALA A 44 3.83 8.08 13.94
C ALA A 44 4.66 6.82 14.20
N PHE A 45 4.73 5.91 13.23
CA PHE A 45 5.46 4.65 13.35
C PHE A 45 6.39 4.39 12.15
N PRO A 46 7.54 5.11 12.05
CA PRO A 46 8.50 4.94 10.96
C PRO A 46 9.08 3.53 10.83
N TRP A 47 9.06 2.77 11.93
CA TRP A 47 9.58 1.42 11.99
C TRP A 47 8.98 0.48 10.94
N GLU A 48 7.68 0.54 10.69
CA GLU A 48 7.04 -0.33 9.70
C GLU A 48 7.57 -0.06 8.30
N PHE A 49 7.72 1.21 7.92
CA PHE A 49 8.29 1.58 6.63
C PHE A 49 9.74 1.11 6.49
N TYR A 50 10.54 1.29 7.53
CA TYR A 50 11.93 0.84 7.58
C TYR A 50 12.05 -0.68 7.40
N ILE A 51 11.26 -1.46 8.14
CA ILE A 51 11.28 -2.93 8.03
C ILE A 51 10.87 -3.41 6.64
N CYS A 52 9.80 -2.86 6.06
CA CYS A 52 9.39 -3.21 4.70
C CYS A 52 10.50 -2.91 3.68
N HIS A 53 11.21 -1.80 3.86
CA HIS A 53 12.32 -1.42 3.00
C HIS A 53 13.52 -2.37 3.15
N GLU A 54 14.01 -2.58 4.38
CA GLU A 54 15.13 -3.46 4.69
C GLU A 54 14.88 -4.91 4.27
N LEU A 55 13.68 -5.43 4.55
CA LEU A 55 13.29 -6.79 4.16
C LEU A 55 13.44 -6.98 2.64
N ARG A 56 12.91 -6.03 1.86
CA ARG A 56 12.99 -6.09 0.39
C ARG A 56 14.41 -5.94 -0.11
N GLN A 57 15.23 -5.09 0.50
CA GLN A 57 16.65 -4.96 0.17
C GLN A 57 17.40 -6.28 0.39
N ARG A 58 17.21 -6.92 1.55
CA ARG A 58 17.87 -8.19 1.89
C ARG A 58 17.44 -9.33 0.97
N LEU A 59 16.14 -9.42 0.64
CA LEU A 59 15.63 -10.41 -0.33
C LEU A 59 16.21 -10.23 -1.73
N LYS A 60 16.45 -8.98 -2.16
CA LYS A 60 17.16 -8.71 -3.42
C LYS A 60 18.62 -9.12 -3.34
N ALA A 61 19.30 -8.80 -2.24
CA ALA A 61 20.71 -9.15 -2.04
C ALA A 61 20.95 -10.67 -1.99
N SER A 62 20.02 -11.44 -1.41
CA SER A 62 20.08 -12.90 -1.37
C SER A 62 19.74 -13.58 -2.70
N LYS A 63 19.50 -12.82 -3.77
CA LYS A 63 19.07 -13.32 -5.09
C LYS A 63 17.84 -14.24 -5.01
N CYS A 64 16.93 -13.98 -4.07
CA CYS A 64 15.69 -14.73 -3.97
C CYS A 64 14.86 -14.58 -5.25
N SER A 65 14.06 -15.60 -5.56
CA SER A 65 13.15 -15.56 -6.71
C SER A 65 12.26 -14.32 -6.67
N GLN A 66 12.03 -13.71 -7.83
CA GLN A 66 11.12 -12.57 -8.00
C GLN A 66 9.73 -12.84 -7.41
N ARG A 67 9.29 -14.11 -7.38
CA ARG A 67 8.04 -14.54 -6.75
C ARG A 67 7.98 -14.19 -5.26
N ILE A 68 9.08 -14.38 -4.54
CA ILE A 68 9.17 -14.08 -3.10
C ILE A 68 9.20 -12.56 -2.89
N LEU A 69 9.91 -11.83 -3.76
CA LEU A 69 9.97 -10.37 -3.67
C LEU A 69 8.60 -9.72 -3.90
N ASN A 70 7.75 -10.33 -4.73
CA ASN A 70 6.39 -9.86 -5.00
C ASN A 70 5.37 -10.34 -3.96
N SER A 71 5.68 -11.34 -3.12
CA SER A 71 4.79 -11.83 -2.07
C SER A 71 4.90 -11.06 -0.75
N VAL A 72 5.89 -10.18 -0.61
CA VAL A 72 6.07 -9.33 0.58
C VAL A 72 5.55 -7.93 0.32
N MET A 73 4.98 -7.31 1.35
CA MET A 73 4.46 -5.95 1.32
C MET A 73 5.49 -4.96 0.77
N LYS A 74 5.07 -4.11 -0.16
CA LYS A 74 5.85 -3.00 -0.70
C LYS A 74 5.17 -1.70 -0.28
N CYS A 75 5.89 -0.87 0.47
CA CYS A 75 5.48 0.51 0.73
C CYS A 75 6.04 1.41 -0.38
N ASP A 76 5.17 2.05 -1.13
CA ASP A 76 5.57 2.93 -2.24
C ASP A 76 6.01 4.29 -1.71
N ARG A 77 5.27 4.83 -0.73
CA ARG A 77 5.57 6.12 -0.08
C ARG A 77 5.21 6.08 1.41
N GLY A 78 5.95 6.82 2.23
CA GLY A 78 5.67 7.00 3.66
C GLY A 78 5.69 8.48 4.02
N TYR A 79 4.61 8.96 4.64
CA TYR A 79 4.49 10.32 5.15
C TYR A 79 4.52 10.29 6.68
N PHE A 80 5.43 11.05 7.28
CA PHE A 80 5.63 11.10 8.72
C PHE A 80 5.35 12.50 9.24
N PHE A 81 4.34 12.60 10.10
CA PHE A 81 3.92 13.83 10.75
C PHE A 81 4.23 13.73 12.25
N SER A 82 4.19 14.85 12.97
CA SER A 82 4.44 14.88 14.42
C SER A 82 3.42 14.07 15.23
N ASN A 83 2.21 13.89 14.71
CA ASN A 83 1.09 13.23 15.38
C ASN A 83 0.67 11.88 14.77
N GLY A 84 1.34 11.42 13.71
CA GLY A 84 0.93 10.24 12.99
C GLY A 84 1.76 9.96 11.74
N SER A 85 1.53 8.81 11.12
CA SER A 85 2.13 8.44 9.85
C SER A 85 1.10 7.89 8.89
N ALA A 86 1.35 8.05 7.59
CA ALA A 86 0.53 7.51 6.54
C ALA A 86 1.41 6.76 5.53
N LEU A 87 1.14 5.47 5.32
CA LEU A 87 1.84 4.63 4.36
C LEU A 87 0.95 4.42 3.13
N VAL A 88 1.54 4.56 1.94
CA VAL A 88 0.87 4.37 0.66
C VAL A 88 1.40 3.10 0.01
N ASN A 89 0.49 2.20 -0.32
CA ASN A 89 0.78 0.92 -0.98
C ASN A 89 -0.16 0.70 -2.16
N LYS A 90 0.20 -0.22 -3.05
CA LYS A 90 -0.69 -0.74 -4.09
C LYS A 90 -1.96 -1.37 -3.49
N TYR A 91 -3.10 -1.17 -4.15
CA TYR A 91 -4.34 -1.86 -3.82
C TYR A 91 -4.34 -3.33 -4.25
N HIS A 92 -4.91 -4.19 -3.42
CA HIS A 92 -5.11 -5.62 -3.70
C HIS A 92 -6.60 -5.96 -3.58
N ALA A 93 -7.25 -6.23 -4.72
CA ALA A 93 -8.72 -6.36 -4.80
C ALA A 93 -9.30 -7.61 -4.11
N PHE A 94 -8.50 -8.65 -3.89
CA PHE A 94 -8.96 -9.94 -3.35
C PHE A 94 -9.07 -9.99 -1.82
N GLY A 95 -8.80 -8.88 -1.13
CA GLY A 95 -8.91 -8.82 0.33
C GLY A 95 -7.87 -9.68 1.05
N THR A 96 -8.20 -10.11 2.27
CA THR A 96 -7.32 -10.93 3.10
C THR A 96 -7.64 -12.42 2.96
N LEU A 97 -6.68 -13.27 3.34
CA LEU A 97 -6.93 -14.72 3.38
C LEU A 97 -8.05 -15.09 4.37
N LEU A 98 -8.23 -14.31 5.43
CA LEU A 98 -9.34 -14.50 6.38
C LEU A 98 -10.69 -14.27 5.71
N ASP A 99 -10.81 -13.27 4.84
CA ASP A 99 -12.02 -13.02 4.06
C ASP A 99 -12.33 -14.16 3.09
N VAL A 100 -11.29 -14.77 2.51
CA VAL A 100 -11.43 -15.93 1.62
C VAL A 100 -11.92 -17.17 2.36
N VAL A 101 -11.43 -17.43 3.57
CA VAL A 101 -11.84 -18.59 4.38
C VAL A 101 -13.25 -18.43 4.95
N ASN A 102 -13.67 -17.20 5.27
CA ASN A 102 -14.98 -16.90 5.81
C ASN A 102 -16.09 -16.81 4.74
N ARG A 103 -15.77 -17.06 3.47
CA ARG A 103 -16.71 -17.04 2.36
C ARG A 103 -17.28 -18.41 2.08
#